data_AF-A0A081S4M9-F1
#
_entry.id   AF-A0A081S4M9-F1
#
_cell.length_a   1.000
_cell.length_b   1.000
_cell.length_c   1.000
_cell.angle_alpha   90.00
_cell.angle_beta   90.00
_cell.angle_gamma   90.00
#
_symmetry.space_group_name_H-M   'P 1'
#
loop_
_entity.id
_entity.type
_entity.pdbx_description
1 polymer ?
#
loop_
_entity_poly.entity_id
_entity_poly.type
_entity_poly.pdbx_seq_one_letter_code
_entity_poly.pdbx_strand_id
1 'polypeptide(L)' 'MFSFCGLNISKHKSILDNLEKNELIQRIENSEGRRTITIFKVTEKGMDFCHEILNPYEKLFPRKSESSK' A
#
# COMPACT_ATOMS: atom_id res chain seq x y z
N MET A 1 -14.12 -5.45 -7.89
CA MET A 1 -13.19 -4.59 -7.11
C MET A 1 -11.92 -4.47 -7.92
N PHE A 2 -11.75 -3.36 -8.66
CA PHE A 2 -10.57 -3.18 -9.51
C PHE A 2 -9.42 -2.68 -8.63
N SER A 3 -8.30 -3.40 -8.62
CA SER A 3 -7.06 -2.90 -8.04
C SER A 3 -6.20 -2.31 -9.16
N PHE A 4 -5.57 -1.18 -8.88
CA PHE A 4 -4.66 -0.54 -9.82
C PHE A 4 -3.32 -1.29 -9.96
N CYS A 5 -3.06 -2.25 -9.07
CA CYS A 5 -1.80 -3.00 -8.98
C CYS A 5 -1.87 -4.42 -9.58
N GLY A 6 -2.95 -4.78 -10.29
CA GLY A 6 -3.13 -6.14 -10.84
C GLY A 6 -3.32 -7.22 -9.77
N LEU A 7 -3.46 -6.82 -8.49
CA LEU A 7 -3.70 -7.72 -7.37
C LEU A 7 -5.19 -8.00 -7.23
N ASN A 8 -5.54 -9.26 -6.94
CA ASN A 8 -6.89 -9.61 -6.53
C ASN A 8 -7.11 -9.18 -5.07
N ILE A 9 -7.83 -8.07 -4.84
CA ILE A 9 -8.03 -7.52 -3.49
C ILE A 9 -8.65 -8.54 -2.53
N SER A 10 -9.54 -9.41 -2.98
CA SER A 10 -10.14 -10.44 -2.12
C SER A 10 -9.12 -11.47 -1.63
N LYS A 11 -8.15 -11.85 -2.47
CA LYS A 11 -7.05 -12.75 -2.08
C LYS A 11 -5.99 -12.06 -1.22
N HIS A 12 -5.74 -10.77 -1.47
CA HIS A 12 -4.66 -10.02 -0.83
C HIS A 12 -5.14 -9.09 0.29
N LYS A 13 -6.40 -9.22 0.72
CA LYS A 13 -6.98 -8.43 1.82
C LYS A 13 -6.13 -8.54 3.09
N SER A 14 -5.59 -9.73 3.36
CA SER A 14 -4.71 -9.97 4.51
C SER A 14 -3.47 -9.09 4.53
N ILE A 15 -2.94 -8.69 3.36
CA ILE A 15 -1.80 -7.76 3.28
C ILE A 15 -2.22 -6.40 3.80
N LEU A 16 -3.36 -5.88 3.34
CA LEU A 16 -3.89 -4.59 3.79
C LEU A 16 -4.26 -4.63 5.28
N ASP A 17 -4.90 -5.71 5.75
CA ASP A 17 -5.22 -5.88 7.17
C ASP A 17 -3.95 -5.92 8.03
N ASN A 18 -2.86 -6.55 7.56
CA ASN A 18 -1.58 -6.53 8.27
C ASN A 18 -0.91 -5.15 8.24
N LEU A 19 -0.93 -4.45 7.11
CA LEU A 19 -0.38 -3.09 7.02
C LEU A 19 -1.13 -2.13 7.94
N GLU A 20 -2.44 -2.27 8.05
CA GLU A 20 -3.28 -1.50 8.97
C GLU A 20 -2.98 -1.86 10.44
N LYS A 21 -2.89 -3.15 10.77
CA LYS A 21 -2.53 -3.63 12.11
C LYS A 21 -1.15 -3.15 12.57
N ASN A 22 -0.21 -2.98 11.65
CA ASN A 22 1.12 -2.45 11.92
C ASN A 22 1.17 -0.91 11.88
N GLU A 23 0.03 -0.25 11.70
CA GLU A 23 -0.13 1.22 11.65
C GLU A 23 0.65 1.87 10.51
N LEU A 24 0.96 1.12 9.44
CA LEU A 24 1.63 1.65 8.25
C LEU A 24 0.64 2.32 7.29
N ILE A 25 -0.60 1.87 7.31
CA ILE A 25 -1.71 2.48 6.57
C ILE A 25 -2.92 2.65 7.49
N GLN A 26 -3.77 3.61 7.15
CA GLN A 26 -5.06 3.85 7.78
C GLN A 26 -6.17 3.55 6.78
N ARG A 27 -7.19 2.83 7.23
CA ARG A 27 -8.44 2.62 6.51
C ARG A 27 -9.45 3.71 6.87
N ILE A 28 -10.08 4.28 5.85
CA ILE A 28 -11.15 5.27 5.98
C ILE A 28 -12.32 4.77 5.14
N GLU A 29 -13.46 4.57 5.79
CA GLU A 29 -14.69 4.14 5.12
C GLU A 29 -15.62 5.34 4.95
N ASN A 30 -15.86 5.72 3.70
CA ASN A 30 -16.79 6.79 3.35
C ASN A 30 -18.04 6.17 2.71
N SER A 31 -19.20 6.44 3.29
CA SER A 31 -20.49 6.06 2.73
C SER A 31 -21.02 7.19 1.84
N GLU A 32 -20.87 7.03 0.53
CA GLU A 32 -21.42 7.94 -0.48
C GLU A 32 -22.76 7.38 -0.98
N GLY A 33 -23.86 7.78 -0.31
CA GLY A 33 -25.21 7.30 -0.62
C GLY A 33 -25.37 5.80 -0.38
N ARG A 34 -25.56 5.01 -1.45
CA ARG A 34 -25.68 3.53 -1.39
C ARG A 34 -24.35 2.79 -1.54
N ARG A 35 -23.25 3.49 -1.81
CA ARG A 35 -21.92 2.89 -2.04
C ARG A 35 -21.02 3.17 -0.84
N THR A 36 -20.38 2.13 -0.33
CA THR A 36 -19.30 2.28 0.65
C THR A 36 -17.97 2.26 -0.10
N ILE A 37 -17.18 3.33 0.07
CA ILE A 37 -15.85 3.48 -0.52
C ILE A 37 -14.84 3.35 0.61
N THR A 38 -14.01 2.32 0.54
CA THR A 38 -12.88 2.14 1.45
C THR A 38 -11.62 2.76 0.84
N ILE A 39 -11.08 3.78 1.51
CA ILE A 39 -9.86 4.48 1.12
C ILE A 39 -8.75 4.08 2.08
N PHE A 40 -7.60 3.68 1.55
CA PHE A 40 -6.40 3.44 2.34
C PHE A 40 -5.43 4.61 2.17
N LYS A 41 -4.97 5.18 3.28
CA LYS A 41 -3.95 6.25 3.30
C LYS A 41 -2.72 5.76 4.03
N VAL A 42 -1.53 6.17 3.57
CA VAL A 42 -0.28 5.92 4.30
C VAL A 42 -0.25 6.80 5.55
N THR A 43 0.24 6.26 6.67
CA THR A 43 0.48 7.01 7.91
C THR A 43 1.89 7.60 7.90
N GLU A 44 2.20 8.52 8.83
CA GLU A 44 3.58 9.02 8.99
C GLU A 44 4.58 7.88 9.23
N LYS A 45 4.23 6.94 10.13
CA LYS A 45 5.01 5.72 10.37
C LYS A 45 5.22 4.88 9.11
N GLY A 46 4.19 4.76 8.27
CA GLY A 46 4.29 4.07 6.99
C GLY A 46 5.23 4.77 6.01
N MET A 47 5.20 6.10 5.99
CA MET A 47 6.11 6.92 5.18
C MET A 47 7.56 6.77 5.63
N ASP A 48 7.80 6.85 6.94
CA ASP A 48 9.13 6.66 7.53
C ASP A 48 9.67 5.27 7.23
N PHE A 49 8.84 4.23 7.36
CA PHE A 49 9.23 2.86 6.98
C PHE A 49 9.65 2.76 5.51
N CYS A 50 8.93 3.43 4.60
CA CYS A 50 9.31 3.45 3.19
C CYS A 50 10.67 4.12 2.98
N HIS A 51 10.94 5.21 3.68
CA HIS A 51 12.19 5.95 3.56
C HIS A 51 13.38 5.24 4.19
N GLU A 52 13.21 4.68 5.38
CA GLU A 52 14.30 4.11 6.17
C GLU A 52 14.61 2.66 5.79
N ILE A 53 13.62 1.91 5.31
CA ILE A 53 13.76 0.47 5.03
C ILE A 53 13.62 0.17 3.55
N LEU A 54 12.50 0.54 2.92
CA LEU A 54 12.25 0.15 1.53
C LEU A 54 13.19 0.86 0.55
N ASN A 55 13.44 2.15 0.71
CA ASN A 55 14.32 2.90 -0.19
C ASN A 55 15.77 2.36 -0.19
N PRO A 56 16.42 2.12 0.95
CA PRO A 56 17.72 1.45 0.98
C PRO A 56 17.68 0.04 0.40
N TYR A 57 16.62 -0.73 0.69
CA TYR A 57 16.45 -2.06 0.12
C TYR A 57 16.39 -2.03 -1.41
N GLU A 58 15.64 -1.10 -2.00
CA GLU A 58 15.57 -0.92 -3.47
C GLU A 58 16.91 -0.51 -4.08
N LYS A 59 17.74 0.25 -3.35
CA LYS A 59 19.10 0.60 -3.82
C LYS A 59 20.01 -0.62 -3.85
N LEU A 60 19.86 -1.55 -2.91
CA LEU A 60 20.64 -2.78 -2.83
C LEU A 60 20.14 -3.86 -3.80
N PHE A 61 18.83 -3.93 -4.01
CA PHE A 61 18.16 -4.91 -4.86
C PHE A 61 17.22 -4.22 -5.85
N PRO A 62 17.76 -3.52 -6.87
CA PRO A 62 16.96 -2.75 -7.81
C PRO A 62 16.03 -3.66 -8.61
N ARG A 63 14.72 -3.49 -8.43
CA ARG A 63 13.69 -4.26 -9.15
C ARG A 63 13.47 -3.80 -10.59
N LYS A 64 13.96 -2.62 -10.94
CA LYS A 64 14.00 -2.10 -12.31
C LYS A 64 15.46 -2.13 -12.76
N SER A 65 15.74 -2.77 -13.88
CA SER A 65 17.02 -2.56 -14.56
C SER A 65 17.13 -1.08 -14.92
N GLU A 66 18.30 -0.46 -14.74
CA GLU A 66 18.59 0.93 -15.16
C GLU A 66 18.49 1.15 -16.70
N SER A 67 17.89 0.22 -17.43
CA SER A 67 17.66 0.23 -18.87
C SER A 67 16.21 0.59 -19.19
N SER A 68 15.77 1.78 -18.82
CA SER A 68 14.59 2.43 -19.42
C SER A 68 14.72 3.94 -19.19
N LYS A 69 15.64 4.55 -19.94
CA LYS A 69 15.64 5.97 -20.29
C LYS A 69 15.30 6.07 -21.77
#